data_AF-A0A9N8X3Z4-F1
#
_entry.id   AF-A0A9N8X3Z4-F1
#
_cell.length_a   1.000
_cell.length_b   1.000
_cell.length_c   1.000
_cell.angle_alpha   90.00
_cell.angle_beta   90.00
_cell.angle_gamma   90.00
#
_symmetry.space_group_name_H-M   'P 1'
#
loop_
_entity.id
_entity.type
_entity.pdbx_description
1 polymer ?
#
loop_
_entity_poly.entity_id
_entity_poly.type
_entity_poly.pdbx_seq_one_letter_code
_entity_poly.pdbx_strand_id
1 'polypeptide(L)'
;MFFTPAGEELWVDGWKPTYVYPRDGRTESGMVFTTGQCDELTIWTLADFDREAHRSRYLRCTPASRTSLVEVRCVALDEASTEVWVSYELTALNAAGEQVLEEFEGERFAAMIDDGARKIAACRELLLAASIC
;
A
#
# COMPACT_ATOMS: atom_id res chain seq x y z
N MET A 1 8.82 -4.22 8.19
CA MET A 1 7.66 -4.48 7.32
C MET A 1 7.76 -3.55 6.11
N PHE A 2 7.70 -4.09 4.89
CA PHE A 2 7.90 -3.32 3.64
C PHE A 2 6.63 -2.72 3.05
N PHE A 3 5.47 -2.94 3.67
CA PHE A 3 4.17 -2.36 3.30
C PHE A 3 3.90 -1.07 4.09
N THR A 4 4.87 -0.16 4.01
CA THR A 4 4.85 1.21 4.55
C THR A 4 5.21 2.14 3.41
N PRO A 5 4.82 3.44 3.41
CA PRO A 5 5.17 4.32 2.29
C PRO A 5 6.68 4.33 2.01
N ALA A 6 7.53 4.39 3.03
CA ALA A 6 8.98 4.30 2.87
C ALA A 6 9.46 2.91 2.45
N GLY A 7 8.81 1.84 2.92
CA GLY A 7 9.13 0.47 2.52
C GLY A 7 8.81 0.20 1.05
N GLU A 8 7.71 0.75 0.55
CA GLU A 8 7.26 0.60 -0.84
C GLU A 8 8.14 1.37 -1.84
N GLU A 9 8.84 2.42 -1.42
CA GLU A 9 9.85 3.10 -2.25
C GLU A 9 10.96 2.15 -2.74
N LEU A 10 11.17 1.01 -2.06
CA LEU A 10 12.22 0.06 -2.39
C LEU A 10 11.84 -0.96 -3.48
N TRP A 11 10.55 -1.16 -3.74
CA TRP A 11 10.10 -2.24 -4.63
C TRP A 11 8.93 -1.86 -5.55
N VAL A 12 8.28 -0.71 -5.33
CA VAL A 12 7.24 -0.18 -6.21
C VAL A 12 7.83 0.87 -7.14
N ASP A 13 7.93 0.54 -8.43
CA ASP A 13 8.42 1.46 -9.45
C ASP A 13 7.59 2.75 -9.50
N GLY A 14 8.27 3.90 -9.45
CA GLY A 14 7.61 5.21 -9.53
C GLY A 14 6.87 5.63 -8.26
N TRP A 15 6.94 4.84 -7.18
CA TRP A 15 6.39 5.22 -5.88
C TRP A 15 7.17 6.40 -5.29
N LYS A 16 6.46 7.52 -5.14
CA LYS A 16 7.02 8.80 -4.69
C LYS A 16 6.05 9.47 -3.71
N PRO A 17 5.97 8.97 -2.46
CA PRO A 17 5.09 9.54 -1.46
C PRO A 17 5.57 10.95 -1.09
N THR A 18 4.63 11.89 -1.05
CA THR A 18 4.87 13.21 -0.47
C THR A 18 4.33 13.22 0.96
N TYR A 19 5.23 13.23 1.94
CA TYR A 19 4.87 13.19 3.35
C TYR A 19 4.25 14.51 3.82
N VAL A 20 3.01 14.45 4.31
CA VAL A 20 2.27 15.59 4.85
C VAL A 20 2.42 15.65 6.37
N TYR A 21 2.24 14.49 7.02
CA TYR A 21 2.43 14.33 8.45
C TYR A 21 2.82 12.88 8.77
N PRO A 22 3.76 12.63 9.68
CA PRO A 22 4.83 13.55 10.04
C PRO A 22 5.71 13.83 8.80
N ARG A 23 6.26 15.05 8.71
CA ARG A 23 6.99 15.50 7.50
C ARG A 23 8.32 14.78 7.26
N ASP A 24 8.86 14.15 8.29
CA ASP A 24 10.09 13.36 8.23
C ASP A 24 9.86 11.95 7.68
N GLY A 25 8.61 11.55 7.42
CA GLY A 25 8.25 10.25 6.88
C GLY A 25 8.34 9.10 7.88
N ARG A 26 8.49 9.38 9.20
CA ARG A 26 8.47 8.30 10.20
C ARG A 26 7.10 7.60 10.17
N THR A 27 7.11 6.27 10.08
CA THR A 27 5.87 5.49 9.98
C THR A 27 5.20 5.39 11.35
N GLU A 28 4.01 5.98 11.48
CA GLU A 28 3.20 5.93 12.69
C GLU A 28 1.70 6.00 12.37
N SER A 29 0.85 5.47 13.23
CA SER A 29 -0.60 5.61 13.09
C SER A 29 -0.99 7.09 13.04
N GLY A 30 -1.88 7.44 12.12
CA GLY A 30 -2.23 8.82 11.79
C GLY A 30 -1.30 9.50 10.79
N MET A 31 -0.25 8.83 10.30
CA MET A 31 0.57 9.34 9.19
C MET A 31 -0.32 9.64 7.98
N VAL A 32 -0.06 10.77 7.34
CA VAL A 32 -0.69 11.24 6.10
C VAL A 32 0.38 11.51 5.04
N PHE A 33 0.19 10.95 3.86
CA PHE A 33 1.01 11.22 2.68
C PHE A 33 0.15 11.24 1.42
N THR A 34 0.68 11.81 0.34
CA THR A 34 -0.01 11.85 -0.94
C THR A 34 0.81 11.21 -2.05
N THR A 35 0.13 10.61 -3.02
CA THR A 35 0.71 10.15 -4.29
C THR A 35 -0.14 10.63 -5.46
N GLY A 36 0.40 10.52 -6.68
CA GLY A 36 -0.30 10.96 -7.89
C GLY A 36 -0.42 12.48 -7.99
N GLN A 37 -1.20 12.93 -8.97
CA GLN A 37 -1.45 14.34 -9.26
C GLN A 37 -2.79 14.48 -10.00
N CYS A 38 -3.32 15.71 -10.05
CA CYS A 38 -4.59 16.01 -10.71
C CYS A 38 -5.71 15.07 -10.22
N ASP A 39 -6.45 14.44 -11.13
CA ASP A 39 -7.59 13.59 -10.78
C ASP A 39 -7.19 12.26 -10.10
N GLU A 40 -5.93 11.83 -10.23
CA GLU A 40 -5.40 10.67 -9.50
C GLU A 40 -4.62 11.07 -8.23
N LEU A 41 -4.67 12.36 -7.83
CA LEU A 41 -4.18 12.78 -6.53
C LEU A 41 -4.86 11.94 -5.45
N THR A 42 -4.05 11.19 -4.72
CA THR A 42 -4.50 10.26 -3.72
C THR A 42 -3.92 10.66 -2.37
N ILE A 43 -4.80 10.83 -1.39
CA ILE A 43 -4.45 11.06 0.02
C ILE A 43 -4.50 9.72 0.74
N TRP A 44 -3.43 9.40 1.45
CA TRP A 44 -3.30 8.19 2.25
C TRP A 44 -3.23 8.56 3.72
N THR A 45 -3.88 7.79 4.57
CA THR A 45 -3.75 7.86 6.02
C THR A 45 -3.48 6.47 6.57
N LEU A 46 -2.39 6.28 7.30
CA LEU A 46 -2.13 5.04 8.03
C LEU A 46 -3.05 5.00 9.25
N ALA A 47 -4.26 4.47 9.08
CA ALA A 47 -5.30 4.46 10.09
C ALA A 47 -4.92 3.63 11.32
N ASP A 48 -4.22 2.52 11.11
CA ASP A 48 -3.73 1.64 12.16
C ASP A 48 -2.43 0.97 11.71
N PHE A 49 -1.50 0.81 12.65
CA PHE A 49 -0.19 0.19 12.39
C PHE A 49 0.27 -0.59 13.59
N ASP A 50 0.21 -1.91 13.47
CA ASP A 50 0.67 -2.84 14.47
C ASP A 50 1.96 -3.49 13.97
N ARG A 51 3.09 -2.98 14.46
CA ARG A 51 4.40 -3.44 14.02
C ARG A 51 4.70 -4.85 14.49
N GLU A 52 4.24 -5.21 15.69
CA GLU A 52 4.47 -6.53 16.29
C GLU A 52 3.63 -7.59 15.57
N ALA A 53 2.38 -7.29 15.25
CA ALA A 53 1.50 -8.17 14.48
C ALA A 53 1.69 -8.06 12.95
N HIS A 54 2.64 -7.24 12.49
CA HIS A 54 2.91 -6.96 11.07
C HIS A 54 1.64 -6.63 10.26
N ARG A 55 0.81 -5.74 10.81
CA ARG A 55 -0.44 -5.26 10.18
C ARG A 55 -0.36 -3.77 9.91
N SER A 56 -0.75 -3.36 8.71
CA SER A 56 -0.97 -1.97 8.34
C SER A 56 -2.36 -1.79 7.73
N ARG A 57 -3.09 -0.76 8.18
CA ARG A 57 -4.39 -0.39 7.64
C ARG A 57 -4.33 1.04 7.15
N TYR A 58 -4.71 1.24 5.90
CA TYR A 58 -4.72 2.54 5.25
C TYR A 58 -6.14 2.94 4.89
N LEU A 59 -6.44 4.21 5.10
CA LEU A 59 -7.50 4.90 4.39
C LEU A 59 -6.85 5.59 3.19
N ARG A 60 -7.38 5.32 2.00
CA ARG A 60 -6.96 5.93 0.74
C ARG A 60 -8.13 6.68 0.15
N CYS A 61 -7.96 7.95 -0.16
CA CYS A 61 -8.97 8.75 -0.85
C CYS A 61 -8.38 9.40 -2.10
N THR A 62 -8.95 9.10 -3.26
CA THR A 62 -8.72 9.80 -4.52
C THR A 62 -9.96 10.64 -4.78
N PRO A 63 -9.99 11.94 -4.40
CA PRO A 63 -11.24 12.70 -4.30
C PRO A 63 -12.05 12.77 -5.60
N ALA A 64 -11.37 12.70 -6.74
CA ALA A 64 -12.02 12.73 -8.05
C ALA A 64 -12.67 11.40 -8.46
N SER A 65 -12.51 10.31 -7.71
CA SER A 65 -13.04 9.00 -8.12
C SER A 65 -13.50 8.08 -6.99
N ARG A 66 -12.67 7.80 -5.98
CA ARG A 66 -12.91 6.68 -5.05
C ARG A 66 -12.29 6.89 -3.66
N THR A 67 -12.81 6.18 -2.68
CA THR A 67 -12.17 5.96 -1.38
C THR A 67 -12.01 4.46 -1.12
N SER A 68 -11.03 4.07 -0.32
CA SER A 68 -10.78 2.67 0.02
C SER A 68 -10.16 2.50 1.39
N LEU A 69 -10.51 1.39 2.05
CA LEU A 69 -9.69 0.81 3.10
C LEU A 69 -8.80 -0.26 2.49
N VAL A 70 -7.50 -0.15 2.74
CA VAL A 70 -6.51 -1.17 2.36
C VAL A 70 -5.94 -1.75 3.63
N GLU A 71 -5.90 -3.07 3.72
CA GLU A 71 -5.28 -3.75 4.84
C GLU A 71 -4.27 -4.76 4.32
N VAL A 72 -3.10 -4.76 4.96
CA VAL A 72 -2.03 -5.71 4.70
C VAL A 72 -1.66 -6.37 6.02
N ARG A 73 -1.56 -7.70 6.02
CA ARG A 73 -1.01 -8.49 7.13
C ARG A 73 0.07 -9.40 6.60
N CYS A 74 1.20 -9.46 7.29
CA CYS A 74 2.28 -10.39 6.98
C CYS A 74 2.38 -11.44 8.07
N VAL A 75 2.36 -12.71 7.69
CA VAL A 75 2.49 -13.84 8.62
C VAL A 75 3.68 -14.68 8.18
N ALA A 76 4.65 -14.88 9.06
CA ALA A 76 5.77 -15.78 8.78
C ALA A 76 5.23 -17.21 8.62
N LEU A 77 5.55 -17.86 7.51
CA LEU A 77 5.28 -19.28 7.32
C LEU A 77 6.47 -20.12 7.80
N ASP A 78 7.68 -19.65 7.51
CA ASP A 78 8.96 -20.19 7.99
C ASP A 78 10.05 -19.09 8.00
N GLU A 79 11.32 -19.45 8.20
CA GLU A 79 12.45 -18.51 8.25
C GLU A 79 12.74 -17.78 6.93
N ALA A 80 12.29 -18.33 5.80
CA ALA A 80 12.58 -17.85 4.46
C ALA A 80 11.33 -17.35 3.71
N SER A 81 10.13 -17.59 4.22
CA SER A 81 8.87 -17.29 3.55
C SER A 81 7.85 -16.59 4.44
N THR A 82 7.06 -15.70 3.82
CA THR A 82 6.02 -14.90 4.47
C THR A 82 4.78 -14.93 3.61
N GLU A 83 3.65 -15.25 4.22
CA GLU A 83 2.34 -15.08 3.61
C GLU A 83 1.90 -13.63 3.80
N VAL A 84 1.44 -12.99 2.72
CA VAL A 84 0.94 -11.63 2.75
C VAL A 84 -0.54 -11.65 2.38
N TRP A 85 -1.37 -11.22 3.31
CA TRP A 85 -2.80 -11.00 3.10
C TRP A 85 -3.01 -9.55 2.74
N VAL A 86 -3.66 -9.31 1.60
CA VAL A 86 -3.99 -7.97 1.12
C VAL A 86 -5.48 -7.89 0.82
N SER A 87 -6.17 -6.93 1.40
CA SER A 87 -7.60 -6.69 1.14
C SER A 87 -7.86 -5.23 0.82
N TYR A 88 -8.75 -5.01 -0.13
CA TYR A 88 -9.23 -3.69 -0.51
C TYR A 88 -10.75 -3.68 -0.33
N GLU A 89 -11.24 -2.76 0.49
CA GLU A 89 -12.65 -2.37 0.50
C GLU A 89 -12.73 -1.05 -0.25
N LEU A 90 -13.34 -1.02 -1.43
CA LEU A 90 -13.45 0.18 -2.26
C LEU A 90 -14.88 0.74 -2.25
N THR A 91 -14.99 2.06 -2.35
CA THR A 91 -16.25 2.77 -2.56
C THR A 91 -16.04 3.83 -3.63
N ALA A 92 -16.79 3.72 -4.73
CA ALA A 92 -16.83 4.76 -5.74
C ALA A 92 -17.52 6.02 -5.20
N LEU A 93 -16.95 7.19 -5.50
CA LEU A 93 -17.52 8.49 -5.15
C LEU A 93 -18.36 9.07 -6.30
N ASN A 94 -18.17 8.56 -7.52
CA ASN A 94 -18.86 8.96 -8.74
C ASN A 94 -18.70 7.89 -9.84
N ALA A 95 -19.27 8.14 -11.02
CA ALA A 95 -19.22 7.24 -12.17
C ALA A 95 -17.80 6.93 -12.68
N ALA A 96 -16.85 7.87 -12.56
CA ALA A 96 -15.45 7.57 -12.89
C ALA A 96 -14.85 6.59 -11.87
N GLY A 97 -15.20 6.72 -10.59
CA GLY A 97 -14.88 5.73 -9.57
C GLY A 97 -15.43 4.34 -9.89
N GLU A 98 -16.69 4.25 -10.29
CA GLU A 98 -17.33 2.97 -10.65
C GLU A 98 -16.54 2.23 -11.74
N GLN A 99 -16.10 2.95 -12.78
CA GLN A 99 -15.26 2.38 -13.84
C GLN A 99 -13.91 1.88 -13.31
N VAL A 100 -13.27 2.65 -12.41
CA VAL A 100 -11.99 2.23 -11.81
C VAL A 100 -12.16 0.98 -10.95
N LEU A 101 -13.29 0.81 -10.27
CA LEU A 101 -13.54 -0.35 -9.42
C LEU A 101 -13.54 -1.67 -10.22
N GLU A 102 -13.88 -1.65 -11.51
CA GLU A 102 -13.82 -2.84 -12.40
C GLU A 102 -12.40 -3.41 -12.56
N GLU A 103 -11.36 -2.61 -12.29
CA GLU A 103 -9.96 -3.06 -12.28
C GLU A 103 -9.61 -3.83 -11.01
N PHE A 104 -10.40 -3.68 -9.94
CA PHE A 104 -10.20 -4.31 -8.63
C PHE A 104 -11.08 -5.55 -8.43
N GLU A 105 -11.61 -6.13 -9.50
CA GLU A 105 -12.44 -7.32 -9.46
C GLU A 105 -11.78 -8.54 -10.11
N GLY A 106 -12.09 -9.72 -9.55
CA GLY A 106 -11.76 -11.03 -10.12
C GLY A 106 -10.28 -11.21 -10.46
N GLU A 107 -10.01 -11.68 -11.68
CA GLU A 107 -8.66 -12.00 -12.15
C GLU A 107 -7.74 -10.77 -12.26
N ARG A 108 -8.29 -9.57 -12.49
CA ARG A 108 -7.48 -8.34 -12.58
C ARG A 108 -6.89 -7.98 -11.23
N PHE A 109 -7.69 -8.08 -10.18
CA PHE A 109 -7.22 -7.88 -8.81
C PHE A 109 -6.17 -8.93 -8.43
N ALA A 110 -6.43 -10.21 -8.72
CA ALA A 110 -5.46 -11.28 -8.47
C ALA A 110 -4.14 -11.02 -9.18
N ALA A 111 -4.18 -10.65 -10.46
CA ALA A 111 -2.98 -10.32 -11.24
C ALA A 111 -2.21 -9.12 -10.67
N MET A 112 -2.91 -8.11 -10.13
CA MET A 112 -2.28 -6.96 -9.45
C MET A 112 -1.55 -7.41 -8.17
N ILE A 113 -2.17 -8.25 -7.34
CA ILE A 113 -1.53 -8.78 -6.13
C ILE A 113 -0.31 -9.65 -6.48
N ASP A 114 -0.43 -10.51 -7.49
CA ASP A 114 0.68 -11.34 -7.97
C ASP A 114 1.84 -10.51 -8.53
N ASP A 115 1.55 -9.37 -9.16
CA ASP A 115 2.58 -8.44 -9.62
C ASP A 115 3.38 -7.83 -8.48
N GLY A 116 2.70 -7.44 -7.39
CA GLY A 116 3.36 -7.02 -6.16
C GLY A 116 4.29 -8.09 -5.61
N ALA A 117 3.83 -9.34 -5.53
CA ALA A 117 4.65 -10.46 -5.06
C ALA A 117 5.90 -10.66 -5.93
N ARG A 118 5.78 -10.57 -7.26
CA ARG A 118 6.91 -10.66 -8.20
C ARG A 118 7.92 -9.54 -7.99
N LYS A 119 7.47 -8.30 -7.82
CA LYS A 119 8.35 -7.14 -7.59
C LYS A 119 9.12 -7.26 -6.27
N ILE A 120 8.45 -7.65 -5.19
CA ILE A 120 9.09 -7.91 -3.90
C ILE A 120 10.16 -9.01 -4.04
N ALA A 121 9.83 -10.11 -4.73
CA ALA A 121 10.78 -11.19 -4.97
C ALA A 121 12.00 -10.73 -5.78
N ALA A 122 11.80 -9.90 -6.79
CA ALA A 122 12.88 -9.31 -7.59
C ALA A 122 13.79 -8.38 -6.77
N CYS A 123 13.23 -7.68 -5.78
CA CYS A 123 13.98 -6.78 -4.89
C CYS A 123 14.51 -7.47 -3.61
N ARG A 124 14.38 -8.80 -3.47
CA ARG A 124 14.65 -9.52 -2.21
C ARG A 124 16.00 -9.19 -1.58
N GLU A 125 17.08 -9.20 -2.35
CA GLU A 125 18.43 -8.93 -1.82
C GLU A 125 18.56 -7.50 -1.27
N LEU A 126 17.99 -6.53 -1.99
CA LEU A 126 17.95 -5.13 -1.58
C LEU A 126 17.10 -4.97 -0.29
N LEU A 127 15.96 -5.63 -0.23
CA LEU A 127 15.06 -5.57 0.93
C LEU A 127 15.72 -6.18 2.17
N LEU A 128 16.45 -7.30 2.05
CA LEU A 128 17.18 -7.90 3.16
C LEU A 128 18.34 -7.02 3.67
N ALA A 129 18.94 -6.22 2.79
CA ALA A 129 19.99 -5.27 3.16
C ALA A 129 19.43 -3.97 3.79
N ALA A 130 18.19 -3.61 3.48
CA ALA A 130 17.54 -2.42 3.99
C ALA A 130 17.09 -2.63 5.45
N SER A 131 17.83 -2.07 6.41
CA SER A 131 17.35 -1.92 7.79
C SER A 131 16.31 -0.80 7.85
N ILE A 132 15.04 -1.12 7.61
CA ILE A 132 13.95 -0.16 7.78
C ILE A 132 13.56 -0.15 9.26
N CYS A 133 13.99 0.91 9.95
CA CYS A 133 13.63 1.22 11.32
C CYS A 133 12.19 1.68 11.46
#